data_AF-A0A4Q9M189-F1
#
_entry.id   AF-A0A4Q9M189-F1
#
_cell.length_a   1.000
_cell.length_b   1.000
_cell.length_c   1.000
_cell.angle_alpha   90.00
_cell.angle_beta   90.00
_cell.angle_gamma   90.00
#
_symmetry.space_group_name_H-M   'P 1'
#
loop_
_entity.id
_entity.type
_entity.pdbx_description
1 polymer ?
#
loop_
_entity_poly.entity_id
_entity_poly.type
_entity_poly.pdbx_seq_one_letter_code
_entity_poly.pdbx_strand_id
1 'polypeptide(L)'
;LKEIKVYRINFQNMSFSELFCASKEYKIERMEFSKINISEKDLIFIANLKKIEDILFRSCDIQGKAYHWIKFLFYNKGYIELKYMFEADNLAAETIKFIEEKFNTNILLQSRGS
;
A
#
# COMPACT_ATOMS: atom_id res chain seq x y z
N LEU A 1 -0.77 16.47 -7.73
CA LEU A 1 0.26 15.92 -6.83
C LEU A 1 0.74 14.61 -7.41
N LYS A 2 2.01 14.53 -7.82
CA LYS A 2 2.58 13.35 -8.49
C LYS A 2 3.08 12.30 -7.48
N GLU A 3 3.61 12.77 -6.36
CA GLU A 3 4.27 11.93 -5.36
C GLU A 3 3.87 12.39 -3.96
N ILE A 4 3.71 11.43 -3.05
CA ILE A 4 3.40 11.66 -1.63
C ILE A 4 4.39 10.91 -0.77
N LYS A 5 4.97 11.61 0.21
CA LYS A 5 5.87 11.01 1.19
C LYS A 5 5.43 11.38 2.59
N VAL A 6 5.17 10.38 3.41
CA VAL A 6 4.67 10.56 4.78
C VAL A 6 5.55 9.74 5.72
N TYR A 7 6.18 10.41 6.68
CA TYR A 7 7.12 9.80 7.60
C TYR A 7 6.75 10.12 9.03
N ARG A 8 6.71 9.09 9.88
CA ARG A 8 6.62 9.22 11.35
C ARG A 8 5.41 10.03 11.81
N ILE A 9 4.29 9.92 11.09
CA ILE A 9 3.04 10.56 11.48
C ILE A 9 2.21 9.58 12.29
N ASN A 10 1.77 10.01 13.46
CA ASN A 10 0.89 9.23 14.31
C ASN A 10 -0.57 9.59 14.01
N PHE A 11 -1.26 8.71 13.28
CA PHE A 11 -2.67 8.87 12.95
C PHE A 11 -3.60 8.27 14.03
N GLN A 12 -3.31 8.47 15.33
CA GLN A 12 -3.91 7.71 16.47
C GLN A 12 -5.37 7.26 16.33
N ASN A 13 -6.24 8.10 15.76
CA ASN A 13 -7.67 7.82 15.58
C ASN A 13 -8.16 7.98 14.14
N MET A 14 -7.27 8.06 13.16
CA MET A 14 -7.63 8.32 11.75
C MET A 14 -6.83 7.44 10.80
N SER A 15 -7.35 7.26 9.59
CA SER A 15 -6.69 6.62 8.46
C SER A 15 -6.02 7.71 7.62
N PHE A 16 -4.88 7.41 6.98
CA PHE A 16 -4.24 8.41 6.10
C PHE A 16 -5.17 8.79 4.93
N SER A 17 -6.05 7.88 4.49
CA SER A 17 -7.06 8.15 3.46
C SER A 17 -7.98 9.32 3.83
N GLU A 18 -8.19 9.58 5.12
CA GLU A 18 -9.01 10.70 5.60
C GLU A 18 -8.34 12.07 5.38
N LEU A 19 -7.05 12.10 4.99
CA LEU A 19 -6.39 13.31 4.48
C LEU A 19 -6.84 13.69 3.06
N PHE A 20 -7.54 12.80 2.36
CA PHE A 20 -7.92 12.96 0.96
C PHE A 20 -9.43 13.17 0.81
N CYS A 21 -9.80 14.08 -0.08
CA CYS A 21 -11.18 14.28 -0.49
C CYS A 21 -11.61 13.18 -1.46
N ALA A 22 -12.56 12.32 -1.06
CA ALA A 22 -13.03 11.18 -1.84
C ALA A 22 -13.73 11.56 -3.17
N SER A 23 -14.21 12.80 -3.31
CA SER A 23 -14.85 13.28 -4.55
C SER A 23 -13.87 13.69 -5.65
N LYS A 24 -12.55 13.64 -5.38
CA LYS A 24 -11.52 14.04 -6.34
C LYS A 24 -10.74 12.84 -6.84
N GLU A 25 -10.46 12.83 -8.15
CA GLU A 25 -9.49 11.92 -8.73
C GLU A 25 -8.07 12.47 -8.51
N TYR A 26 -7.16 11.60 -8.06
CA TYR A 26 -5.76 11.95 -7.82
C TYR A 26 -4.86 11.41 -8.92
N LYS A 27 -3.94 12.26 -9.38
CA LYS A 27 -2.86 11.90 -10.32
C LYS A 27 -1.58 11.47 -9.59
N ILE A 28 -1.73 10.80 -8.45
CA ILE A 28 -0.59 10.34 -7.65
C ILE A 28 -0.06 9.08 -8.32
N GLU A 29 1.22 9.10 -8.62
CA GLU A 29 1.94 7.99 -9.24
C GLU A 29 2.78 7.22 -8.22
N ARG A 30 3.25 7.90 -7.16
CA ARG A 30 4.15 7.29 -6.17
C ARG A 30 3.80 7.66 -4.75
N MET A 31 3.87 6.68 -3.86
CA MET A 31 3.73 6.91 -2.42
C MET A 31 4.85 6.25 -1.62
N GLU A 32 5.37 6.96 -0.63
CA GLU A 32 6.26 6.40 0.38
C GLU A 32 5.72 6.70 1.78
N PHE A 33 5.60 5.65 2.58
CA PHE A 33 5.12 5.69 3.94
C PHE A 33 6.15 5.08 4.87
N SER A 34 6.43 5.72 6.00
CA SER A 34 7.27 5.11 7.03
C SER A 34 6.77 5.34 8.43
N LYS A 35 6.78 4.28 9.24
CA LYS A 35 6.39 4.32 10.66
C LYS A 35 4.97 4.85 10.84
N ILE A 36 4.05 4.31 10.07
CA ILE A 36 2.62 4.61 10.16
C ILE A 36 1.78 3.32 10.17
N ASN A 37 0.54 3.43 10.63
CA ASN A 37 -0.45 2.35 10.57
C ASN A 37 -1.28 2.48 9.29
N ILE A 38 -1.49 1.36 8.60
CA ILE A 38 -2.24 1.23 7.36
C ILE A 38 -3.47 0.37 7.66
N SER A 39 -4.64 0.99 7.62
CA SER A 39 -5.93 0.33 7.81
C SER A 39 -6.47 -0.25 6.50
N GLU A 40 -7.56 -1.00 6.56
CA GLU A 40 -8.28 -1.45 5.37
C GLU A 40 -8.79 -0.28 4.51
N LYS A 41 -9.24 0.81 5.15
CA LYS A 41 -9.70 2.01 4.45
C LYS A 41 -8.59 2.63 3.61
N ASP A 42 -7.37 2.60 4.12
CA ASP A 42 -6.18 3.09 3.43
C ASP A 42 -5.85 2.26 2.18
N LEU A 43 -5.91 0.94 2.29
CA LEU A 43 -5.73 0.04 1.17
C LEU A 43 -6.83 0.20 0.10
N ILE A 44 -8.09 0.39 0.52
CA ILE A 44 -9.21 0.69 -0.39
C ILE A 44 -9.00 2.01 -1.12
N PHE A 45 -8.52 3.05 -0.41
CA PHE A 45 -8.18 4.31 -1.05
C PHE A 45 -7.08 4.13 -2.11
N ILE A 46 -6.02 3.38 -1.78
CA ILE A 46 -4.94 3.05 -2.71
C ILE A 46 -5.48 2.36 -3.96
N ALA A 47 -6.38 1.38 -3.80
CA ALA A 47 -6.98 0.66 -4.91
C ALA A 47 -7.73 1.58 -5.91
N ASN A 48 -8.21 2.73 -5.45
CA ASN A 48 -8.91 3.70 -6.28
C ASN A 48 -7.97 4.68 -7.03
N LEU A 49 -6.66 4.63 -6.78
CA LEU A 49 -5.68 5.50 -7.43
C LEU A 49 -5.34 4.99 -8.84
N LYS A 50 -6.07 5.44 -9.86
CA LYS A 50 -5.91 4.99 -11.25
C LYS A 50 -4.53 5.23 -11.89
N LYS A 51 -3.68 6.06 -11.27
CA LYS A 51 -2.36 6.46 -11.77
C LYS A 51 -1.21 5.96 -10.92
N ILE A 52 -1.48 5.21 -9.85
CA ILE A 52 -0.43 4.71 -8.97
C ILE A 52 0.45 3.69 -9.72
N GLU A 53 1.76 3.86 -9.60
CA GLU A 53 2.80 3.02 -10.21
C GLU A 53 3.59 2.28 -9.13
N ASP A 54 3.91 2.95 -8.02
CA ASP A 54 4.59 2.31 -6.89
C ASP A 54 4.19 2.85 -5.52
N ILE A 55 4.19 1.96 -4.54
CA ILE A 55 4.03 2.29 -3.13
C ILE A 55 5.09 1.58 -2.31
N LEU A 56 5.74 2.32 -1.43
CA LEU A 56 6.72 1.80 -0.49
C LEU A 56 6.28 2.01 0.96
N PHE A 57 6.21 0.91 1.72
CA PHE A 57 5.98 0.89 3.15
C PHE A 57 7.29 0.54 3.88
N ARG A 58 7.72 1.40 4.81
CA ARG A 58 8.92 1.21 5.63
C ARG A 58 8.59 1.22 7.12
N SER A 59 8.76 0.09 7.80
CA SER A 59 8.44 -0.04 9.23
C SER A 59 7.00 0.37 9.52
N CYS A 60 6.06 -0.08 8.69
CA CYS A 60 4.64 0.24 8.82
C CYS A 60 3.90 -0.94 9.45
N ASP A 61 2.80 -0.64 10.12
CA ASP A 61 1.82 -1.65 10.52
C ASP A 61 0.74 -1.73 9.43
N ILE A 62 0.46 -2.92 8.90
CA ILE A 62 -0.63 -3.14 7.95
C ILE A 62 -1.59 -4.14 8.59
N GLN A 63 -2.83 -3.70 8.84
CA GLN A 63 -3.88 -4.51 9.49
C GLN A 63 -3.44 -5.17 10.82
N GLY A 64 -2.64 -4.49 11.65
CA GLY A 64 -2.21 -4.98 12.97
C GLY A 64 -0.95 -5.84 12.94
N LYS A 65 -0.28 -5.97 11.79
CA LYS A 65 1.01 -6.65 11.66
C LYS A 65 2.09 -5.66 11.20
N ALA A 66 3.21 -5.66 11.91
CA ALA A 66 4.36 -4.83 11.58
C ALA A 66 5.18 -5.43 10.42
N TYR A 67 5.56 -4.57 9.48
CA TYR A 67 6.37 -4.89 8.31
C TYR A 67 7.52 -3.89 8.16
N HIS A 68 8.74 -4.38 8.00
CA HIS A 68 9.95 -3.56 7.89
C HIS A 68 10.07 -2.90 6.52
N TRP A 69 9.85 -3.66 5.45
CA TRP A 69 9.94 -3.16 4.09
C TRP A 69 9.04 -3.95 3.14
N ILE A 70 8.03 -3.28 2.57
CA ILE A 70 7.17 -3.82 1.53
C ILE A 70 7.03 -2.80 0.41
N LYS A 71 7.23 -3.22 -0.83
CA LYS A 71 6.98 -2.40 -2.01
C LYS A 71 5.94 -3.05 -2.92
N PHE A 72 4.92 -2.28 -3.27
CA PHE A 72 3.96 -2.63 -4.30
C PHE A 72 4.37 -1.95 -5.60
N LEU A 73 4.40 -2.72 -6.69
CA LEU A 73 4.61 -2.24 -8.04
C LEU A 73 3.35 -2.54 -8.84
N PHE A 74 2.73 -1.50 -9.36
CA PHE A 74 1.47 -1.55 -10.09
C PHE A 74 1.79 -1.52 -11.58
N TYR A 75 1.48 -2.62 -12.25
CA TYR A 75 1.67 -2.73 -13.68
C TYR A 75 0.31 -2.81 -14.36
N ASN A 76 0.25 -2.31 -15.61
CA ASN A 76 -0.96 -2.17 -16.43
C ASN A 76 -2.11 -3.13 -16.06
N LYS A 77 -3.22 -2.57 -15.54
CA LYS A 77 -4.58 -3.14 -15.32
C LYS A 77 -4.76 -4.60 -14.84
N GLY A 78 -3.73 -5.36 -14.49
CA GLY A 78 -3.93 -6.79 -14.24
C GLY A 78 -2.95 -7.48 -13.31
N TYR A 79 -1.84 -6.85 -12.92
CA TYR A 79 -0.94 -7.47 -11.94
C TYR A 79 -0.25 -6.47 -11.03
N ILE A 80 0.01 -6.94 -9.80
CA ILE A 80 0.74 -6.24 -8.76
C ILE A 80 1.93 -7.13 -8.37
N GLU A 81 3.13 -6.58 -8.43
CA GLU A 81 4.30 -7.25 -7.85
C GLU A 81 4.53 -6.68 -6.45
N LEU A 82 4.59 -7.58 -5.46
CA LEU A 82 4.95 -7.25 -4.10
C LEU A 82 6.38 -7.69 -3.85
N LYS A 83 7.24 -6.74 -3.51
CA LYS A 83 8.61 -6.99 -3.07
C LYS A 83 8.71 -6.83 -1.57
N TYR A 84 9.43 -7.74 -0.93
CA TYR A 84 9.76 -7.65 0.50
C TYR A 84 11.26 -7.88 0.71
N MET A 85 11.83 -7.32 1.79
CA MET A 85 13.27 -7.45 2.06
C MET A 85 13.59 -8.66 2.96
N PHE A 86 12.76 -8.88 3.98
CA PHE A 86 12.92 -9.94 4.97
C PHE A 86 11.79 -10.95 4.85
N GLU A 87 12.03 -12.23 5.14
CA GLU A 87 10.96 -13.25 5.11
C GLU A 87 9.81 -12.93 6.08
N ALA A 88 10.13 -12.27 7.19
CA ALA A 88 9.13 -11.75 8.14
C ALA A 88 8.18 -10.74 7.50
N ASP A 89 8.60 -10.08 6.42
CA ASP A 89 7.82 -9.10 5.69
C ASP A 89 6.89 -9.71 4.62
N ASN A 90 6.89 -11.04 4.50
CA ASN A 90 5.91 -11.72 3.66
C ASN A 90 4.49 -11.42 4.19
N LEU A 91 3.62 -10.93 3.29
CA LEU A 91 2.25 -10.59 3.68
C LEU A 91 1.52 -11.84 4.17
N ALA A 92 0.68 -11.64 5.19
CA ALA A 92 -0.24 -12.69 5.61
C ALA A 92 -1.24 -13.03 4.49
N ALA A 93 -1.62 -14.30 4.40
CA ALA A 93 -2.55 -14.79 3.35
C ALA A 93 -3.90 -14.03 3.34
N GLU A 94 -4.38 -13.63 4.52
CA GLU A 94 -5.58 -12.81 4.67
C GLU A 94 -5.42 -11.40 4.07
N THR A 95 -4.27 -10.75 4.28
CA THR A 95 -3.97 -9.44 3.69
C THR A 95 -3.82 -9.54 2.17
N ILE A 96 -3.19 -10.60 1.67
CA ILE A 96 -3.08 -10.87 0.21
C ILE A 96 -4.46 -11.02 -0.40
N LYS A 97 -5.30 -11.88 0.19
CA LYS A 97 -6.67 -12.11 -0.29
C LYS A 97 -7.48 -10.82 -0.30
N PHE A 98 -7.37 -10.01 0.76
CA PHE A 98 -8.02 -8.70 0.82
C PHE A 98 -7.55 -7.78 -0.31
N ILE A 99 -6.24 -7.72 -0.59
CA ILE A 99 -5.67 -6.91 -1.67
C ILE A 99 -6.19 -7.40 -3.03
N GLU A 100 -6.14 -8.71 -3.31
CA GLU A 100 -6.65 -9.28 -4.56
C GLU A 100 -8.12 -8.90 -4.81
N GLU A 101 -8.97 -9.03 -3.78
CA GLU A 101 -10.39 -8.67 -3.84
C GLU A 101 -10.61 -7.17 -4.06
N LYS A 102 -9.90 -6.29 -3.33
CA LYS A 102 -10.15 -4.83 -3.39
C LYS A 102 -9.48 -4.15 -4.57
N PHE A 103 -8.33 -4.64 -4.98
CA PHE A 103 -7.57 -4.06 -6.09
C PHE A 103 -8.04 -4.62 -7.43
N ASN A 104 -8.93 -5.63 -7.42
CA ASN A 104 -9.42 -6.32 -8.60
C ASN A 104 -8.26 -6.81 -9.48
N THR A 105 -7.22 -7.35 -8.83
CA THR A 105 -6.01 -7.89 -9.48
C THR A 105 -6.03 -9.40 -9.37
N ASN A 106 -5.69 -10.09 -10.46
CA ASN A 106 -5.70 -11.55 -10.53
C ASN A 106 -4.32 -12.17 -10.28
N ILE A 107 -3.28 -11.34 -10.20
CA ILE A 107 -1.89 -11.78 -10.09
C ILE A 107 -1.18 -10.91 -9.07
N LEU A 108 -0.85 -11.50 -7.93
CA LEU A 108 0.03 -10.93 -6.91
C LEU A 108 1.30 -11.78 -6.81
N LEU A 109 2.41 -11.26 -7.31
CA LEU A 109 3.71 -11.94 -7.25
C LEU A 109 4.48 -11.44 -6.04
N GLN A 110 4.71 -12.30 -5.05
CA GLN A 110 5.58 -11.98 -3.92
C GLN A 110 7.00 -12.45 -4.20
N SER A 111 7.94 -11.52 -4.26
CA SER A 111 9.36 -11.82 -4.48
C SER A 111 10.24 -11.10 -3.45
N ARG A 112 11.36 -11.72 -3.09
CA ARG A 112 12.36 -11.05 -2.27
C ARG A 112 13.05 -9.99 -3.13
N GLY A 113 12.91 -8.72 -2.75
CA GLY A 113 13.61 -7.61 -3.39
C GLY A 113 15.09 -7.64 -3.04
N SER A 114 15.96 -7.44 -4.04
CA SER A 114 17.39 -7.18 -3.85
C SER A 114 17.63 -5.73 -3.48
#